data_AF-A0A7H8K4Z9-F1
#
_entry.id   AF-A0A7H8K4Z9-F1
#
_cell.length_a   1.000
_cell.length_b   1.000
_cell.length_c   1.000
_cell.angle_alpha   90.00
_cell.angle_beta   90.00
_cell.angle_gamma   90.00
#
_symmetry.space_group_name_H-M   'P 1'
#
loop_
_entity.id
_entity.type
_entity.pdbx_description
1 polymer ?
#
loop_
_entity_poly.entity_id
_entity_poly.type
_entity_poly.pdbx_seq_one_letter_code
_entity_poly.pdbx_strand_id
1 'polypeptide(L)'
;MLVSAIVFAVVAATLYAGHQVADHVFGQSDKQAAHKAAPGWDGWRHLLGHVVAYHLVVVVMLTVAIVALGLPVTVVGLIAGVGFSAVSHAFLDRRWPVRWLLILTGSRDFADRQAPICGMYLADQSLHAACLWVSALLIACL
;
A
#
# COMPACT_ATOMS: atom_id res chain seq x y z
N MET A 1 11.18 -21.53 -9.81
CA MET A 1 11.53 -20.26 -10.49
C MET A 1 10.41 -19.75 -11.39
N LEU A 2 9.97 -20.51 -12.42
CA LEU A 2 8.88 -20.04 -13.30
C LEU A 2 7.54 -19.84 -12.57
N VAL A 3 7.15 -20.77 -11.68
CA VAL A 3 5.91 -20.65 -10.90
C VAL A 3 5.94 -19.41 -9.99
N SER A 4 7.00 -19.21 -9.21
CA SER A 4 7.14 -18.02 -8.35
C SER A 4 7.15 -16.72 -9.17
N ALA A 5 7.73 -16.71 -10.37
CA ALA A 5 7.67 -15.53 -11.25
C ALA A 5 6.25 -15.22 -11.73
N ILE A 6 5.45 -16.25 -12.08
CA ILE A 6 4.03 -16.08 -12.45
C ILE A 6 3.23 -15.59 -11.25
N VAL A 7 3.38 -16.21 -10.08
CA VAL A 7 2.71 -15.78 -8.84
C VAL A 7 3.07 -14.33 -8.52
N PHE A 8 4.35 -13.98 -8.56
CA PHE A 8 4.82 -12.62 -8.35
C PHE A 8 4.16 -11.64 -9.32
N ALA A 9 4.15 -11.92 -10.62
CA ALA A 9 3.59 -11.02 -11.63
C ALA A 9 2.09 -10.80 -11.42
N VAL A 10 1.33 -11.87 -11.18
CA VAL A 10 -0.12 -11.79 -10.95
C VAL A 10 -0.43 -11.08 -9.63
N VAL A 11 0.28 -11.41 -8.55
CA VAL A 11 0.10 -10.78 -7.24
C VAL A 11 0.50 -9.31 -7.30
N ALA A 12 1.61 -8.95 -7.92
CA ALA A 12 2.04 -7.56 -8.05
C ALA A 12 1.02 -6.72 -8.84
N ALA A 13 0.52 -7.24 -9.96
CA ALA A 13 -0.53 -6.56 -10.73
C ALA A 13 -1.83 -6.39 -9.92
N THR A 14 -2.23 -7.44 -9.20
CA THR A 14 -3.43 -7.43 -8.36
C THR A 14 -3.30 -6.47 -7.18
N LEU A 15 -2.17 -6.50 -6.48
CA LEU A 15 -1.89 -5.62 -5.35
C LEU A 15 -1.82 -4.15 -5.80
N TYR A 16 -1.16 -3.86 -6.93
CA TYR A 16 -1.11 -2.50 -7.47
C TYR A 16 -2.50 -1.98 -7.84
N ALA A 17 -3.29 -2.76 -8.60
CA ALA A 17 -4.66 -2.37 -8.93
C ALA A 17 -5.54 -2.24 -7.69
N GLY A 18 -5.40 -3.18 -6.75
CA GLY A 18 -6.13 -3.18 -5.48
C GLY A 18 -5.80 -1.97 -4.63
N HIS A 19 -4.53 -1.57 -4.56
CA HIS A 19 -4.11 -0.35 -3.88
C HIS A 19 -4.75 0.89 -4.48
N GLN A 20 -4.72 1.04 -5.81
CA GLN A 20 -5.32 2.19 -6.48
C GLN A 20 -6.82 2.28 -6.21
N VAL A 21 -7.53 1.16 -6.25
CA VAL A 21 -8.97 1.11 -5.99
C VAL A 21 -9.29 1.32 -4.50
N ALA A 22 -8.46 0.79 -3.61
CA ALA A 22 -8.64 0.91 -2.18
C ALA A 22 -8.37 2.34 -1.69
N ASP A 23 -7.27 2.97 -2.09
CA ASP A 23 -6.94 4.32 -1.63
C ASP A 23 -7.84 5.41 -2.22
N HIS A 24 -8.33 5.23 -3.45
CA HIS A 24 -9.03 6.31 -4.15
C HIS A 24 -10.54 6.12 -4.31
N VAL A 25 -11.06 4.90 -4.13
CA VAL A 25 -12.46 4.61 -4.46
C VAL A 25 -13.22 4.00 -3.29
N PHE A 26 -12.74 2.89 -2.70
CA PHE A 26 -13.55 2.09 -1.76
C PHE A 26 -13.00 1.98 -0.33
N GLY A 27 -11.69 2.11 -0.13
CA GLY A 27 -11.01 1.84 1.15
C GLY A 27 -10.65 3.10 1.95
N GLN A 28 -11.03 4.29 1.47
CA GLN A 28 -10.75 5.55 2.14
C GLN A 28 -11.90 6.56 1.99
N SER A 29 -12.28 7.16 3.12
CA SER A 29 -13.17 8.32 3.17
C SER A 29 -12.40 9.63 3.28
N ASP A 30 -13.02 10.75 2.92
CA ASP A 30 -12.43 12.10 3.05
C ASP A 30 -11.92 12.39 4.46
N LYS A 31 -12.66 11.96 5.49
CA LYS A 31 -12.25 12.14 6.90
C LYS A 31 -10.97 11.37 7.20
N GLN A 32 -10.88 10.12 6.73
CA GLN A 32 -9.66 9.34 6.91
C GLN A 32 -8.49 9.97 6.15
N ALA A 33 -8.68 10.37 4.89
CA ALA A 33 -7.66 11.02 4.08
C ALA A 33 -7.15 12.33 4.72
N ALA A 34 -8.05 13.14 5.27
CA ALA A 34 -7.70 14.42 5.90
C ALA A 34 -6.99 14.24 7.25
N HIS A 35 -7.37 13.24 8.04
CA HIS A 35 -6.96 13.15 9.45
C HIS A 35 -6.01 11.99 9.79
N LYS A 36 -5.75 11.03 8.88
CA LYS A 36 -4.89 9.87 9.18
C LYS A 36 -3.46 10.22 9.59
N ALA A 37 -2.96 11.39 9.20
CA ALA A 37 -1.63 11.87 9.58
C ALA A 37 -1.62 12.78 10.83
N ALA A 38 -2.78 13.10 11.42
CA ALA A 38 -2.87 13.97 12.59
C ALA A 38 -2.15 13.37 13.82
N PRO A 39 -1.62 14.20 14.72
CA PRO A 39 -0.95 13.72 15.93
C PRO A 39 -1.94 13.08 16.92
N GLY A 40 -1.42 12.22 17.80
CA GLY A 40 -2.18 11.63 18.89
C GLY A 40 -3.17 10.55 18.44
N TRP A 41 -4.02 10.14 19.39
CA TRP A 41 -4.90 8.98 19.21
C TRP A 41 -5.96 9.20 18.12
N ASP A 42 -6.42 10.43 17.93
CA ASP A 42 -7.41 10.75 16.91
C ASP A 42 -6.92 10.41 15.49
N GLY A 43 -5.70 10.85 15.14
CA GLY A 43 -5.09 10.49 13.86
C GLY A 43 -4.82 8.98 13.73
N TRP A 44 -4.45 8.30 14.81
CA TRP A 44 -4.30 6.84 14.81
C TRP A 44 -5.63 6.11 14.55
N ARG A 45 -6.75 6.59 15.10
CA ARG A 45 -8.08 6.00 14.83
C ARG A 45 -8.44 6.13 13.34
N HIS A 46 -8.22 7.30 12.75
CA HIS A 46 -8.45 7.52 11.33
C HIS A 46 -7.56 6.65 10.45
N LEU A 47 -6.28 6.54 10.81
CA LEU A 47 -5.33 5.67 10.11
C LEU A 47 -5.73 4.19 10.21
N LEU A 48 -6.02 3.69 11.41
CA LEU A 48 -6.40 2.28 11.60
C LEU A 48 -7.68 1.94 10.84
N GLY A 49 -8.67 2.83 10.89
CA GLY A 49 -9.90 2.65 10.11
C GLY A 49 -9.63 2.58 8.61
N HIS A 50 -8.71 3.40 8.11
CA HIS A 50 -8.30 3.35 6.70
C HIS A 50 -7.52 2.08 6.36
N VAL A 51 -6.51 1.71 7.14
CA VAL A 51 -5.70 0.51 6.91
C VAL A 51 -6.59 -0.74 6.90
N VAL A 52 -7.57 -0.83 7.80
CA VAL A 52 -8.53 -1.94 7.82
C VAL A 52 -9.40 -1.94 6.56
N ALA A 53 -10.04 -0.81 6.22
CA ALA A 53 -10.91 -0.72 5.04
C ALA A 53 -10.14 -0.98 3.73
N TYR A 54 -8.93 -0.43 3.62
CA TYR A 54 -8.01 -0.66 2.52
C TYR A 54 -7.68 -2.16 2.37
N HIS A 55 -7.27 -2.82 3.45
CA HIS A 55 -6.86 -4.23 3.38
C HIS A 55 -8.04 -5.16 3.11
N LEU A 56 -9.27 -4.79 3.48
CA LEU A 56 -10.46 -5.55 3.05
C LEU A 56 -10.58 -5.57 1.52
N VAL A 57 -10.43 -4.42 0.85
CA VAL A 57 -10.47 -4.34 -0.62
C VAL A 57 -9.34 -5.15 -1.25
N VAL A 58 -8.10 -4.95 -0.77
CA VAL A 58 -6.92 -5.63 -1.30
C VAL A 58 -7.00 -7.15 -1.11
N VAL A 59 -7.40 -7.62 0.08
CA VAL A 59 -7.53 -9.06 0.36
C VAL A 59 -8.62 -9.67 -0.51
N VAL A 60 -9.77 -9.02 -0.69
CA VAL A 60 -10.83 -9.52 -1.59
C VAL A 60 -10.30 -9.69 -3.01
N MET A 61 -9.63 -8.67 -3.57
CA MET A 61 -9.08 -8.74 -4.92
C MET A 61 -7.98 -9.82 -5.06
N LEU A 62 -7.10 -9.90 -4.07
CA LEU A 62 -6.04 -10.91 -4.03
C LEU A 62 -6.62 -12.33 -3.95
N THR A 63 -7.63 -12.56 -3.10
CA THR A 63 -8.32 -13.84 -2.99
C THR A 63 -8.99 -14.22 -4.32
N VAL A 64 -9.67 -13.28 -4.98
CA VAL A 64 -10.27 -13.54 -6.30
C VAL A 64 -9.20 -13.96 -7.31
N ALA A 65 -8.07 -13.25 -7.38
CA ALA A 65 -6.98 -13.58 -8.31
C ALA A 65 -6.36 -14.96 -8.02
N ILE A 66 -6.11 -15.29 -6.75
CA ILE A 66 -5.56 -16.58 -6.32
C ILE A 66 -6.50 -17.72 -6.73
N VAL A 67 -7.79 -17.59 -6.41
CA VAL A 67 -8.79 -18.64 -6.66
C VAL A 67 -9.05 -18.80 -8.16
N ALA A 68 -9.26 -17.70 -8.89
CA ALA A 68 -9.59 -17.74 -10.31
C ALA A 68 -8.44 -18.26 -11.18
N LEU A 69 -7.19 -18.03 -10.78
CA LEU A 69 -6.00 -18.41 -11.55
C LEU A 69 -5.29 -19.64 -10.98
N GLY A 70 -5.81 -20.24 -9.90
CA GLY A 70 -5.24 -21.42 -9.26
C GLY A 70 -3.80 -21.19 -8.76
N LEU A 71 -3.51 -20.01 -8.20
CA LEU A 71 -2.15 -19.67 -7.79
C LEU A 71 -1.70 -20.52 -6.59
N PRO A 72 -0.52 -21.16 -6.65
CA PRO A 72 0.00 -21.96 -5.55
C PRO A 72 0.66 -21.07 -4.49
N VAL A 73 -0.14 -20.33 -3.73
CA VAL A 73 0.34 -19.48 -2.63
C VAL A 73 0.27 -20.21 -1.29
N THR A 74 1.27 -20.01 -0.44
CA THR A 74 1.28 -20.57 0.92
C THR A 74 0.60 -19.62 1.91
N VAL A 75 0.14 -20.16 3.04
CA VAL A 75 -0.39 -19.34 4.14
C VAL A 75 0.71 -18.44 4.73
N VAL A 76 1.95 -18.93 4.77
CA VAL A 76 3.10 -18.17 5.29
C VAL A 76 3.39 -16.97 4.40
N GLY A 77 3.46 -17.16 3.09
CA GLY A 77 3.65 -16.07 2.13
C GLY A 77 2.52 -15.04 2.18
N LEU A 78 1.27 -15.48 2.31
CA LEU A 78 0.12 -14.58 2.47
C LEU A 78 0.24 -13.72 3.74
N ILE A 79 0.51 -14.34 4.89
CA ILE A 79 0.66 -13.61 6.16
C ILE A 79 1.83 -12.64 6.08
N ALA A 80 2.97 -13.07 5.54
CA ALA A 80 4.16 -12.24 5.41
C ALA A 80 3.91 -11.03 4.49
N GLY A 81 3.36 -11.23 3.30
CA GLY A 81 3.11 -10.16 2.35
C GLY A 81 2.01 -9.19 2.79
N VAL A 82 0.86 -9.70 3.23
CA VAL A 82 -0.24 -8.85 3.70
C VAL A 82 0.16 -8.13 4.99
N GLY A 83 0.87 -8.80 5.90
CA GLY A 83 1.40 -8.19 7.12
C GLY A 83 2.41 -7.07 6.82
N PHE A 84 3.33 -7.30 5.88
CA PHE A 84 4.27 -6.27 5.43
C PHE A 84 3.55 -5.07 4.81
N SER A 85 2.58 -5.32 3.92
CA SER A 85 1.71 -4.29 3.34
C SER A 85 1.04 -3.46 4.45
N ALA A 86 0.40 -4.10 5.43
CA ALA A 86 -0.29 -3.39 6.50
C ALA A 86 0.61 -2.49 7.34
N VAL A 87 1.79 -3.00 7.74
CA VAL A 87 2.75 -2.24 8.55
C VAL A 87 3.35 -1.08 7.74
N SER A 88 3.79 -1.34 6.51
CA SER A 88 4.39 -0.32 5.66
C SER A 88 3.39 0.76 5.27
N HIS A 89 2.15 0.39 4.94
CA HIS A 89 1.06 1.32 4.63
C HIS A 89 0.75 2.23 5.81
N ALA A 90 0.57 1.65 7.00
CA ALA A 90 0.34 2.42 8.22
C ALA A 90 1.49 3.40 8.53
N PHE A 91 2.73 2.98 8.28
CA PHE A 91 3.91 3.81 8.52
C PHE A 91 4.00 4.97 7.51
N LEU A 92 3.87 4.69 6.21
CA LEU A 92 3.97 5.70 5.16
C LEU A 92 2.84 6.73 5.25
N ASP A 93 1.63 6.31 5.60
CA ASP A 93 0.46 7.17 5.80
C ASP A 93 0.59 8.18 6.94
N ARG A 94 1.62 8.04 7.79
CA ARG A 94 2.00 9.10 8.73
C ARG A 94 2.57 10.33 8.03
N ARG A 95 2.85 10.25 6.72
CA ARG A 95 3.36 11.27 5.78
C ARG A 95 4.73 11.84 6.11
N TRP A 96 5.11 11.91 7.38
CA TRP A 96 6.44 12.36 7.78
C TRP A 96 7.57 11.50 7.21
N PRO A 97 7.46 10.15 7.07
CA PRO A 97 8.54 9.36 6.48
C PRO A 97 8.75 9.70 5.01
N VAL A 98 7.66 9.88 4.26
CA VAL A 98 7.68 10.28 2.84
C VAL A 98 8.35 11.64 2.70
N ARG A 99 7.94 12.64 3.50
CA ARG A 99 8.53 13.98 3.46
C ARG A 99 10.01 13.97 3.82
N TRP A 100 10.36 13.20 4.85
CA TRP A 100 11.74 13.04 5.28
C TRP A 100 12.61 12.45 4.17
N LEU A 101 12.14 11.40 3.50
CA LEU A 101 12.85 10.77 2.38
C LEU A 101 13.03 11.75 1.20
N LEU A 102 11.98 12.50 0.84
CA LEU A 102 12.08 13.51 -0.21
C LEU A 102 13.10 14.60 0.12
N ILE A 103 13.11 15.08 1.37
CA ILE A 103 14.11 16.07 1.81
C ILE A 103 15.52 15.49 1.75
N LEU A 104 15.72 14.27 2.25
CA LEU A 104 17.03 13.62 2.26
C LEU A 104 17.58 13.35 0.86
N THR A 105 16.70 13.07 -0.09
CA THR A 105 17.06 12.80 -1.50
C THR A 105 17.12 14.07 -2.35
N GLY A 106 17.06 15.26 -1.73
CA GLY A 106 17.22 16.55 -2.43
C GLY A 106 15.96 17.07 -3.12
N SER A 107 14.79 16.52 -2.82
CA SER A 107 13.50 16.84 -3.46
C SER A 107 12.57 17.65 -2.56
N ARG A 108 13.11 18.59 -1.77
CA ARG A 108 12.32 19.45 -0.86
C ARG A 108 11.21 20.22 -1.58
N ASP A 109 11.54 20.87 -2.70
CA ASP A 109 10.56 21.67 -3.45
C ASP A 109 9.42 20.82 -4.01
N PHE A 110 9.71 19.56 -4.33
CA PHE A 110 8.68 18.60 -4.74
C PHE A 110 7.79 18.22 -3.56
N ALA A 111 8.35 18.04 -2.36
CA ALA A 111 7.56 17.77 -1.15
C ALA A 111 6.61 18.92 -0.78
N ASP A 112 6.96 20.17 -1.09
CA ASP A 112 6.10 21.33 -0.79
C ASP A 112 5.13 21.66 -1.94
N ARG A 113 5.27 21.03 -3.12
CA ARG A 113 4.44 21.28 -4.31
C ARG A 113 3.02 20.70 -4.17
N GLN A 114 2.02 21.55 -4.44
CA GLN A 114 0.59 21.18 -4.46
C GLN A 114 -0.01 21.08 -5.87
N ALA A 115 0.52 21.83 -6.85
CA ALA A 115 -0.01 21.90 -8.22
C ALA A 115 1.13 21.94 -9.27
N PRO A 116 0.88 21.48 -10.52
CA PRO A 116 -0.33 20.81 -11.01
C PRO A 116 -0.48 19.37 -10.46
N ILE A 117 0.57 18.86 -9.82
CA ILE A 117 0.60 17.55 -9.15
C ILE A 117 1.06 17.78 -7.70
N CYS A 118 0.34 17.18 -6.75
CA CYS A 118 0.74 17.17 -5.35
C CYS A 118 1.91 16.21 -5.16
N GLY A 119 3.10 16.73 -4.85
CA GLY A 119 4.32 15.91 -4.80
C GLY A 119 4.34 14.94 -3.64
N MET A 120 3.81 15.33 -2.47
CA MET A 120 3.65 14.42 -1.33
C MET A 120 2.75 13.23 -1.66
N TYR A 121 1.61 13.48 -2.31
CA TYR A 121 0.68 12.42 -2.70
C TYR A 121 1.31 11.49 -3.74
N LEU A 122 1.96 12.03 -4.78
CA LEU A 122 2.58 11.18 -5.80
C LEU A 122 3.75 10.35 -5.24
N ALA A 123 4.57 10.92 -4.35
CA ALA A 123 5.66 10.20 -3.69
C ALA A 123 5.14 9.12 -2.74
N ASP A 124 4.08 9.42 -1.99
CA ASP A 124 3.40 8.47 -1.11
C ASP A 124 2.91 7.25 -1.90
N GLN A 125 2.17 7.45 -2.98
CA GLN A 125 1.65 6.37 -3.83
C GLN A 125 2.78 5.55 -4.49
N SER A 126 3.88 6.21 -4.87
CA SER A 126 5.05 5.53 -5.43
C SER A 126 5.76 4.63 -4.41
N LEU A 127 5.86 5.08 -3.15
CA LEU A 127 6.45 4.28 -2.08
C LEU A 127 5.56 3.11 -1.69
N HIS A 128 4.24 3.30 -1.66
CA HIS A 128 3.30 2.19 -1.48
C HIS A 128 3.46 1.16 -2.61
N ALA A 129 3.55 1.57 -3.88
CA ALA A 129 3.81 0.65 -4.98
C ALA A 129 5.11 -0.17 -4.79
N ALA A 130 6.18 0.45 -4.28
CA ALA A 130 7.41 -0.26 -3.94
C ALA A 130 7.20 -1.28 -2.80
N CYS A 131 6.41 -0.94 -1.77
CA CYS A 131 6.06 -1.86 -0.69
C CYS A 131 5.18 -3.03 -1.18
N LEU A 132 4.29 -2.81 -2.14
CA LEU A 132 3.49 -3.86 -2.76
C LEU A 132 4.34 -4.80 -3.60
N TRP A 133 5.38 -4.27 -4.26
CA TRP A 133 6.38 -5.10 -4.93
C TRP A 133 7.09 -6.04 -3.96
N VAL A 134 7.52 -5.55 -2.79
CA VAL A 134 8.08 -6.40 -1.72
C VAL A 134 7.04 -7.42 -1.22
N SER A 135 5.80 -6.99 -1.01
CA SER A 135 4.70 -7.87 -0.56
C SER A 135 4.46 -9.01 -1.54
N ALA A 136 4.49 -8.72 -2.85
CA ALA A 136 4.36 -9.73 -3.89
C ALA A 136 5.53 -10.72 -3.90
N LEU A 137 6.77 -10.26 -3.64
CA LEU A 137 7.93 -11.15 -3.48
C LEU A 137 7.75 -12.08 -2.29
N LEU A 138 7.29 -11.56 -1.14
CA LEU A 138 7.05 -12.38 0.05
C LEU A 138 5.99 -13.45 -0.21
N ILE A 139 4.89 -13.10 -0.88
CA ILE A 139 3.82 -14.05 -1.24
C ILE A 139 4.31 -15.12 -2.23
N ALA A 140 5.19 -14.73 -3.17
CA ALA A 140 5.66 -15.64 -4.23
C ALA A 140 6.80 -16.58 -3.80
N CYS A 141 7.54 -16.21 -2.76
CA CYS A 141 8.80 -16.88 -2.37
C CYS A 141 8.74 -17.63 -1.04
N LEU A 142 7.72 -17.40 -0.20
CA LEU A 142 7.56 -18.04 1.11
C LEU A 142 6.42 -19.07 1.15
#